data_AF-A0A0A9D9D7-F1
#
_entry.id   AF-A0A0A9D9D7-F1
#
_cell.length_a   1.000
_cell.length_b   1.000
_cell.length_c   1.000
_cell.angle_alpha   90.00
_cell.angle_beta   90.00
_cell.angle_gamma   90.00
#
_symmetry.space_group_name_H-M   'P 1'
#
loop_
_entity.id
_entity.type
_entity.pdbx_description
1 polymer ?
#
loop_
_entity_poly.entity_id
_entity_poly.type
_entity_poly.pdbx_seq_one_letter_code
_entity_poly.pdbx_strand_id
1 'polypeptide(L)'
;MRSYSLKGSKGAPFLPRPIFVFFIALFGFYVCYLSFNQITLENKGEGNGGEQRENICRKPYVPYEEHRYVHFPKPTSYSRGECSCTPVRFFVIISMQRSGSGWFETLLNSHPNISSNGEIFNRMDRRENISSILQTLDRLYNLDWLTSAAKNECTTAFGLKWMLNQGILDNHDDIVSYLNKKGVSVLFLFRRNTLRRLISVFANDYDRDAKQLNGTHKSHVHSKEEAEILAKFKPKLDTSTLITNIRNIEKTIRGCLDHFRTTRHMILYYEDIIGNNNVVNAFKCPNKDQYVFRSLNSISLHAGIVPGARVPQGSGEEADQQAGEDPHETTTGPCGELGASEQQTKRDRVCSFS
;
A
#
# COMPACT_ATOMS: atom_id res chain seq x y z
N MET A 1 42.49 55.09 -90.70
CA MET A 1 42.31 55.74 -89.39
C MET A 1 42.21 54.68 -88.30
N ARG A 2 42.39 55.04 -87.02
CA ARG A 2 42.22 54.18 -85.84
C ARG A 2 41.04 54.68 -84.98
N SER A 3 40.65 53.85 -84.02
CA SER A 3 39.72 54.16 -82.91
C SER A 3 38.22 54.19 -83.31
N TYR A 4 37.27 53.87 -82.42
CA TYR A 4 37.34 53.65 -80.96
C TYR A 4 36.80 52.29 -80.49
N SER A 5 37.12 51.93 -79.24
CA SER A 5 36.59 50.77 -78.52
C SER A 5 35.35 51.16 -77.70
N LEU A 6 34.39 50.22 -77.57
CA LEU A 6 33.39 50.21 -76.51
C LEU A 6 33.31 48.81 -75.88
N LYS A 7 32.87 48.75 -74.61
CA LYS A 7 33.20 47.65 -73.69
C LYS A 7 32.03 47.31 -72.76
N GLY A 8 31.56 46.07 -72.79
CA GLY A 8 30.49 45.53 -71.94
C GLY A 8 29.76 44.37 -72.66
N SER A 9 29.17 43.39 -71.99
CA SER A 9 29.11 43.11 -70.54
C SER A 9 29.31 41.62 -70.28
N LYS A 10 29.70 41.24 -69.06
CA LYS A 10 29.81 39.82 -68.65
C LYS A 10 28.43 39.27 -68.30
N GLY A 11 27.82 38.52 -69.22
CA GLY A 11 26.66 37.68 -68.90
C GLY A 11 27.04 36.59 -67.89
N ALA A 12 26.19 36.36 -66.88
CA ALA A 12 26.38 35.27 -65.94
C ALA A 12 26.20 33.90 -66.62
N PRO A 13 26.94 32.84 -66.20
CA PRO A 13 26.74 31.51 -66.74
C PRO A 13 25.36 30.98 -66.33
N PHE A 14 24.49 30.74 -67.30
CA PHE A 14 23.21 30.05 -67.07
C PHE A 14 23.49 28.64 -66.52
N LEU A 15 22.91 28.29 -65.38
CA LEU A 15 22.97 26.92 -64.88
C LEU A 15 22.40 25.96 -65.93
N PRO A 16 23.07 24.84 -66.23
CA PRO A 16 22.59 23.90 -67.23
C PRO A 16 21.24 23.33 -66.81
N ARG A 17 20.28 23.34 -67.75
CA ARG A 17 18.87 22.96 -67.56
C ARG A 17 18.60 21.78 -66.60
N PRO A 18 19.31 20.62 -66.64
CA PRO A 18 19.08 19.53 -65.69
C PRO A 18 19.26 19.92 -64.22
N ILE A 19 20.20 20.83 -63.89
CA ILE A 19 20.41 21.28 -62.49
C ILE A 19 19.22 22.12 -62.02
N PHE A 20 18.66 22.97 -62.89
CA PHE A 20 17.48 23.77 -62.54
C PHE A 20 16.24 22.89 -62.32
N VAL A 21 16.05 21.86 -63.15
CA VAL A 21 15.00 20.85 -62.97
C VAL A 21 15.20 20.06 -61.68
N PHE A 22 16.44 19.69 -61.33
CA PHE A 22 16.75 19.02 -60.07
C PHE A 22 16.42 19.87 -58.85
N PHE A 23 16.72 21.18 -58.86
CA PHE A 23 16.34 22.09 -57.77
C PHE A 23 14.81 22.27 -57.65
N ILE A 24 14.07 22.34 -58.78
CA ILE A 24 12.60 22.38 -58.76
C ILE A 24 12.04 21.08 -58.15
N ALA A 25 12.57 19.92 -58.53
CA ALA A 25 12.15 18.64 -57.98
C ALA A 25 12.44 18.54 -56.47
N LEU A 26 13.64 18.94 -56.03
CA LEU A 26 14.01 18.99 -54.60
C LEU A 26 13.09 19.91 -53.81
N PHE A 27 12.78 21.11 -54.33
CA PHE A 27 11.88 22.05 -53.67
C PHE A 27 10.44 21.52 -53.62
N GLY A 28 9.96 20.88 -54.68
CA GLY A 28 8.67 20.18 -54.70
C GLY A 28 8.59 19.06 -53.66
N PHE A 29 9.61 18.19 -53.58
CA PHE A 29 9.70 17.16 -52.54
C PHE A 29 9.76 17.75 -51.12
N TYR A 30 10.48 18.85 -50.91
CA TYR A 30 10.56 19.53 -49.62
C TYR A 30 9.22 20.16 -49.20
N VAL A 31 8.51 20.81 -50.13
CA VAL A 31 7.16 21.35 -49.88
C VAL A 31 6.18 20.22 -49.59
N CYS A 32 6.15 19.14 -50.39
CA CYS A 32 5.33 17.97 -50.11
C CYS A 32 5.66 17.33 -48.75
N TYR A 33 6.93 17.23 -48.37
CA TYR A 33 7.35 16.72 -47.07
C TYR A 33 6.83 17.59 -45.91
N LEU A 34 6.87 18.92 -46.06
CA LEU A 34 6.26 19.84 -45.09
C LEU A 34 4.73 19.69 -45.04
N SER A 35 4.05 19.58 -46.19
CA SER A 35 2.59 19.36 -46.23
C SER A 35 2.19 18.02 -45.60
N PHE A 36 2.91 16.93 -45.88
CA PHE A 36 2.66 15.64 -45.23
C PHE A 36 2.95 15.69 -43.72
N ASN A 37 3.96 16.43 -43.28
CA ASN A 37 4.21 16.64 -41.85
C ASN A 37 3.11 17.49 -41.18
N GLN A 38 2.59 18.51 -41.86
CA GLN A 38 1.43 19.30 -41.38
C GLN A 38 0.19 18.41 -41.26
N ILE A 39 -0.15 17.65 -42.30
CA ILE A 39 -1.27 16.68 -42.30
C ILE A 39 -1.06 15.60 -41.22
N THR A 40 0.19 15.19 -40.93
CA THR A 40 0.50 14.24 -39.85
C THR A 40 0.40 14.88 -38.45
N LEU A 41 0.58 16.19 -38.33
CA LEU A 41 0.34 16.98 -37.11
C LEU A 41 -1.16 17.21 -36.89
N GLU A 42 -1.91 17.54 -37.94
CA GLU A 42 -3.37 17.67 -37.91
C GLU A 42 -4.05 16.33 -37.62
N ASN A 43 -3.67 15.22 -38.26
CA ASN A 43 -4.16 13.88 -37.90
C ASN A 43 -3.74 13.43 -36.48
N LYS A 44 -2.73 14.07 -35.86
CA LYS A 44 -2.41 13.91 -34.43
C LYS A 44 -3.27 14.79 -33.50
N GLY A 45 -3.89 15.83 -34.02
CA GLY A 45 -4.85 16.68 -33.30
C GLY A 45 -6.31 16.24 -33.48
N GLU A 46 -6.68 15.75 -34.66
CA GLU A 46 -8.05 15.41 -35.06
C GLU A 46 -8.32 13.89 -35.12
N GLY A 47 -7.50 13.10 -34.42
CA GLY A 47 -7.70 11.65 -34.23
C GLY A 47 -8.90 11.26 -33.35
N ASN A 48 -9.99 12.05 -33.35
CA ASN A 48 -11.21 11.88 -32.55
C ASN A 48 -12.40 11.38 -33.38
N GLY A 49 -12.18 10.30 -34.14
CA GLY A 49 -13.19 9.64 -34.98
C GLY A 49 -14.06 8.61 -34.24
N GLY A 50 -14.58 8.94 -33.06
CA GLY A 50 -15.42 8.00 -32.29
C GLY A 50 -15.90 8.53 -30.95
N GLU A 51 -17.13 9.03 -30.88
CA GLU A 51 -17.77 9.48 -29.63
C GLU A 51 -18.12 8.32 -28.69
N GLN A 52 -17.11 7.80 -27.98
CA GLN A 52 -17.37 7.53 -26.58
C GLN A 52 -17.55 8.89 -25.88
N ARG A 53 -18.72 9.14 -25.31
CA ARG A 53 -18.93 10.26 -24.40
C ARG A 53 -17.98 10.07 -23.21
N GLU A 54 -16.82 10.72 -23.20
CA GLU A 54 -16.03 10.83 -21.97
C GLU A 54 -16.93 11.54 -20.94
N ASN A 55 -17.20 10.85 -19.82
CA ASN A 55 -17.99 11.41 -18.74
C ASN A 55 -17.30 12.70 -18.27
N ILE A 56 -17.96 13.85 -18.46
CA ILE A 56 -17.43 15.18 -18.09
C ILE A 56 -17.58 15.37 -16.57
N CYS A 57 -16.95 14.47 -15.81
CA CYS A 57 -16.86 14.57 -14.37
C CYS A 57 -15.77 15.60 -14.00
N ARG A 58 -16.12 16.54 -13.11
CA ARG A 58 -15.17 17.52 -12.61
C ARG A 58 -14.19 16.81 -11.69
N LYS A 59 -12.95 16.58 -12.16
CA LYS A 59 -11.86 16.05 -11.33
C LYS A 59 -11.75 16.87 -10.04
N PRO A 60 -11.70 16.25 -8.86
CA PRO A 60 -11.59 16.98 -7.60
C PRO A 60 -10.26 17.74 -7.55
N TYR A 61 -10.23 18.87 -6.85
CA TYR A 61 -8.97 19.57 -6.58
C TYR A 61 -8.08 18.69 -5.69
N VAL A 62 -6.84 18.48 -6.12
CA VAL A 62 -5.81 17.75 -5.41
C VAL A 62 -4.61 18.70 -5.28
N PRO A 63 -4.02 18.88 -4.08
CA PRO A 63 -2.80 19.67 -3.93
C PRO A 63 -1.65 19.08 -4.75
N TYR A 64 -0.71 19.92 -5.17
CA TYR A 64 0.41 19.51 -6.01
C TYR A 64 1.26 18.41 -5.37
N GLU A 65 1.39 18.46 -4.05
CA GLU A 65 2.11 17.52 -3.19
C GLU A 65 1.45 16.13 -3.17
N GLU A 66 0.12 16.06 -3.36
CA GLU A 66 -0.64 14.82 -3.38
C GLU A 66 -0.70 14.16 -4.76
N HIS A 67 -0.39 14.87 -5.85
CA HIS A 67 -0.47 14.36 -7.23
C HIS A 67 0.28 13.03 -7.46
N ARG A 68 1.41 12.79 -6.77
CA ARG A 68 2.17 11.54 -6.91
C ARG A 68 1.41 10.32 -6.33
N TYR A 69 0.56 10.53 -5.34
CA TYR A 69 -0.13 9.49 -4.56
C TYR A 69 -1.58 9.29 -4.97
N VAL A 70 -2.02 9.94 -6.05
CA VAL A 70 -3.40 9.98 -6.53
C VAL A 70 -3.44 9.59 -8.00
N HIS A 71 -4.27 8.60 -8.32
CA HIS A 71 -4.28 7.94 -9.62
C HIS A 71 -5.68 7.88 -10.21
N PHE A 72 -5.75 7.93 -11.54
CA PHE A 72 -6.98 7.78 -12.30
C PHE A 72 -6.85 6.58 -13.25
N PRO A 73 -6.77 5.35 -12.71
CA PRO A 73 -6.63 4.14 -13.50
C PRO A 73 -7.84 3.97 -14.44
N LYS A 74 -7.55 3.63 -15.70
CA LYS A 74 -8.52 3.18 -16.71
C LYS A 74 -8.30 1.65 -16.91
N PRO A 75 -8.96 0.77 -16.14
CA PRO A 75 -8.84 -0.68 -16.32
C PRO A 75 -9.31 -1.10 -17.72
N THR A 76 -8.73 -2.19 -18.24
CA THR A 76 -9.08 -2.77 -19.55
C THR A 76 -10.24 -3.77 -19.45
N SER A 77 -10.47 -4.35 -18.27
CA SER A 77 -11.46 -5.40 -18.03
C SER A 77 -12.87 -4.89 -17.71
N TYR A 78 -13.04 -3.63 -17.32
CA TYR A 78 -14.33 -3.01 -17.04
C TYR A 78 -14.26 -1.47 -17.14
N SER A 79 -15.41 -0.80 -17.29
CA SER A 79 -15.48 0.67 -17.21
C SER A 79 -15.66 1.13 -15.76
N ARG A 80 -15.08 2.28 -15.41
CA ARG A 80 -15.33 2.96 -14.11
C ARG A 80 -16.47 3.99 -14.18
N GLY A 81 -17.24 4.03 -15.27
CA GLY A 81 -18.47 4.81 -15.43
C GLY A 81 -18.41 6.23 -14.86
N GLU A 82 -19.35 6.56 -13.97
CA GLU A 82 -19.44 7.87 -13.31
C GLU A 82 -18.21 8.18 -12.43
N CYS A 83 -17.59 7.14 -11.88
CA CYS A 83 -16.43 7.21 -10.98
C CYS A 83 -15.07 7.17 -11.71
N SER A 84 -15.05 7.37 -13.02
CA SER A 84 -13.81 7.50 -13.80
C SER A 84 -12.92 8.67 -13.33
N CYS A 85 -13.52 9.77 -12.86
CA CYS A 85 -12.81 10.88 -12.20
C CYS A 85 -12.61 10.69 -10.69
N THR A 86 -12.97 9.54 -10.11
CA THR A 86 -12.77 9.28 -8.68
C THR A 86 -11.30 8.89 -8.43
N PRO A 87 -10.55 9.67 -7.62
CA PRO A 87 -9.14 9.41 -7.38
C PRO A 87 -8.92 8.15 -6.55
N VAL A 88 -8.07 7.26 -7.06
CA VAL A 88 -7.61 6.05 -6.35
C VAL A 88 -6.28 6.35 -5.68
N ARG A 89 -6.12 5.93 -4.42
CA ARG A 89 -4.83 5.90 -3.72
C ARG A 89 -4.36 4.45 -3.56
N PHE A 90 -3.09 4.18 -3.83
CA PHE A 90 -2.55 2.83 -3.77
C PHE A 90 -1.93 2.51 -2.42
N PHE A 91 -2.08 1.28 -1.94
CA PHE A 91 -1.43 0.80 -0.71
C PHE A 91 -0.91 -0.63 -0.81
N VAL A 92 -0.01 -0.99 0.12
CA VAL A 92 0.44 -2.36 0.38
C VAL A 92 0.56 -2.59 1.89
N ILE A 93 -0.04 -3.67 2.40
CA ILE A 93 0.09 -4.08 3.80
C ILE A 93 1.26 -5.06 3.91
N ILE A 94 2.39 -4.61 4.44
CA ILE A 94 3.58 -5.44 4.66
C ILE A 94 3.51 -6.03 6.07
N SER A 95 3.55 -7.36 6.20
CA SER A 95 3.24 -8.06 7.45
C SER A 95 4.04 -9.36 7.62
N MET A 96 3.92 -10.00 8.78
CA MET A 96 4.33 -11.39 9.01
C MET A 96 3.12 -12.22 9.47
N GLN A 97 3.15 -13.53 9.24
CA GLN A 97 2.10 -14.45 9.68
C GLN A 97 1.75 -14.25 11.16
N ARG A 98 0.45 -14.36 11.47
CA ARG A 98 -0.13 -14.19 12.81
C ARG A 98 0.03 -12.78 13.44
N SER A 99 0.37 -11.76 12.65
CA SER A 99 0.42 -10.34 13.08
C SER A 99 -0.93 -9.59 12.97
N GLY A 100 -2.05 -10.31 12.86
CA GLY A 100 -3.40 -9.71 12.77
C GLY A 100 -3.79 -9.12 11.40
N SER A 101 -2.89 -9.13 10.41
CA SER A 101 -3.14 -8.49 9.10
C SER A 101 -4.30 -9.08 8.29
N GLY A 102 -4.73 -10.32 8.54
CA GLY A 102 -5.98 -10.85 7.96
C GLY A 102 -7.22 -10.13 8.48
N TRP A 103 -7.31 -9.90 9.79
CA TRP A 103 -8.41 -9.15 10.42
C TRP A 103 -8.38 -7.67 10.02
N PHE A 104 -7.18 -7.05 9.95
CA PHE A 104 -7.04 -5.66 9.49
C PHE A 104 -7.41 -5.50 8.01
N GLU A 105 -7.11 -6.49 7.16
CA GLU A 105 -7.60 -6.55 5.79
C GLU A 105 -9.13 -6.68 5.72
N THR A 106 -9.76 -7.52 6.57
CA THR A 106 -11.23 -7.57 6.69
C THR A 106 -11.82 -6.23 7.12
N LEU A 107 -11.16 -5.51 8.03
CA LEU A 107 -11.57 -4.19 8.51
C LEU A 107 -11.53 -3.14 7.39
N LEU A 108 -10.44 -3.07 6.62
CA LEU A 108 -10.34 -2.20 5.45
C LEU A 108 -11.39 -2.59 4.38
N ASN A 109 -11.57 -3.89 4.15
CA ASN A 109 -12.57 -4.41 3.22
C ASN A 109 -14.02 -4.27 3.69
N SER A 110 -14.32 -3.79 4.91
CA SER A 110 -15.70 -3.41 5.27
C SER A 110 -16.13 -2.05 4.69
N HIS A 111 -15.18 -1.16 4.36
CA HIS A 111 -15.50 0.14 3.77
C HIS A 111 -15.89 -0.01 2.28
N PRO A 112 -16.97 0.64 1.78
CA PRO A 112 -17.49 0.40 0.43
C PRO A 112 -16.49 0.74 -0.69
N ASN A 113 -15.62 1.74 -0.49
CA ASN A 113 -14.71 2.24 -1.52
C ASN A 113 -13.24 1.83 -1.29
N ILE A 114 -12.96 0.88 -0.38
CA ILE A 114 -11.61 0.32 -0.16
C ILE A 114 -11.60 -1.16 -0.58
N SER A 115 -10.56 -1.57 -1.31
CA SER A 115 -10.34 -2.97 -1.71
C SER A 115 -8.87 -3.37 -1.48
N SER A 116 -8.67 -4.40 -0.66
CA SER A 116 -7.42 -5.13 -0.48
C SER A 116 -7.59 -6.55 -1.03
N ASN A 117 -6.68 -6.95 -1.91
CA ASN A 117 -6.80 -8.15 -2.76
C ASN A 117 -6.12 -9.40 -2.17
N GLY A 118 -5.85 -9.44 -0.87
CA GLY A 118 -5.22 -10.58 -0.21
C GLY A 118 -3.73 -10.75 -0.55
N GLU A 119 -3.24 -11.96 -0.29
CA GLU A 119 -1.84 -12.36 -0.44
C GLU A 119 -1.54 -12.81 -1.87
N ILE A 120 -1.59 -11.88 -2.82
CA ILE A 120 -1.46 -12.21 -4.24
C ILE A 120 -0.11 -12.88 -4.55
N PHE A 121 0.94 -12.54 -3.82
CA PHE A 121 2.29 -13.10 -3.93
C PHE A 121 2.52 -14.40 -3.14
N ASN A 122 1.49 -15.00 -2.52
CA ASN A 122 1.62 -16.35 -1.96
C ASN A 122 1.94 -17.40 -3.05
N ARG A 123 1.47 -17.16 -4.28
CA ARG A 123 1.77 -17.94 -5.48
C ARG A 123 3.20 -17.71 -5.99
N MET A 124 3.89 -18.79 -6.37
CA MET A 124 5.29 -18.76 -6.82
C MET A 124 5.46 -18.04 -8.15
N ASP A 125 4.60 -18.34 -9.13
CA ASP A 125 4.55 -17.81 -10.50
C ASP A 125 4.58 -16.28 -10.59
N ARG A 126 4.10 -15.60 -9.55
CA ARG A 126 4.05 -14.12 -9.47
C ARG A 126 5.31 -13.51 -8.87
N ARG A 127 6.22 -14.33 -8.31
CA ARG A 127 7.44 -13.89 -7.62
C ARG A 127 8.72 -14.63 -8.02
N GLU A 128 8.71 -15.34 -9.16
CA GLU A 128 9.89 -16.09 -9.66
C GLU A 128 11.07 -15.18 -10.00
N ASN A 129 10.79 -13.94 -10.40
CA ASN A 129 11.77 -12.91 -10.75
C ASN A 129 11.11 -11.51 -10.67
N ILE A 130 11.91 -10.45 -10.69
CA ILE A 130 11.41 -9.07 -10.61
C ILE A 130 10.43 -8.69 -11.74
N SER A 131 10.58 -9.20 -12.96
CA SER A 131 9.65 -8.91 -14.07
C SER A 131 8.25 -9.44 -13.76
N SER A 132 8.13 -10.68 -13.29
CA SER A 132 6.86 -11.28 -12.84
C SER A 132 6.22 -10.48 -11.68
N ILE A 133 7.05 -9.96 -10.76
CA ILE A 133 6.60 -9.11 -9.64
C ILE A 133 6.02 -7.79 -10.16
N LEU A 134 6.79 -7.05 -10.97
CA LEU A 134 6.37 -5.75 -11.49
C LEU A 134 5.15 -5.87 -12.40
N GLN A 135 5.09 -6.88 -13.27
CA GLN A 135 3.90 -7.17 -14.09
C GLN A 135 2.66 -7.46 -13.24
N THR A 136 2.83 -8.20 -12.13
CA THR A 136 1.74 -8.47 -11.17
C THR A 136 1.28 -7.19 -10.47
N LEU A 137 2.21 -6.33 -10.04
CA LEU A 137 1.89 -5.03 -9.42
C LEU A 137 1.26 -4.04 -10.40
N ASP A 138 1.69 -4.00 -11.66
CA ASP A 138 1.10 -3.15 -12.70
C ASP A 138 -0.33 -3.60 -12.99
N ARG A 139 -0.57 -4.92 -13.16
CA ARG A 139 -1.92 -5.46 -13.33
C ARG A 139 -2.84 -5.15 -12.14
N LEU A 140 -2.31 -5.22 -10.91
CA LEU A 140 -3.04 -4.83 -9.69
C LEU A 140 -3.40 -3.35 -9.72
N TYR A 141 -2.43 -2.45 -9.85
CA TYR A 141 -2.67 -1.01 -9.70
C TYR A 141 -3.32 -0.35 -10.94
N ASN A 142 -3.38 -1.05 -12.07
CA ASN A 142 -4.25 -0.68 -13.19
C ASN A 142 -5.73 -1.11 -12.98
N LEU A 143 -6.06 -1.77 -11.86
CA LEU A 143 -7.36 -2.33 -11.47
C LEU A 143 -7.83 -3.55 -12.29
N ASP A 144 -6.97 -4.12 -13.15
CA ASP A 144 -7.26 -5.33 -13.94
C ASP A 144 -7.05 -6.65 -13.17
N TRP A 145 -7.35 -6.62 -11.87
CA TRP A 145 -7.12 -7.71 -10.93
C TRP A 145 -8.43 -8.28 -10.38
N LEU A 146 -8.99 -9.23 -11.12
CA LEU A 146 -10.27 -9.86 -10.82
C LEU A 146 -10.15 -10.79 -9.58
N THR A 147 -10.79 -10.39 -8.48
CA THR A 147 -10.98 -11.22 -7.27
C THR A 147 -12.37 -10.97 -6.68
N SER A 148 -12.83 -11.81 -5.76
CA SER A 148 -14.04 -11.56 -4.97
C SER A 148 -13.92 -10.34 -4.03
N ALA A 149 -12.73 -9.77 -3.85
CA ALA A 149 -12.50 -8.53 -3.12
C ALA A 149 -12.38 -7.30 -4.03
N ALA A 150 -12.35 -7.47 -5.36
CA ALA A 150 -12.27 -6.37 -6.32
C ALA A 150 -13.62 -5.65 -6.37
N LYS A 151 -13.68 -4.43 -5.83
CA LYS A 151 -14.91 -3.64 -5.73
C LYS A 151 -14.99 -2.59 -6.82
N ASN A 152 -16.12 -2.64 -7.54
CA ASN A 152 -16.87 -1.52 -8.14
C ASN A 152 -16.09 -0.48 -8.97
N GLU A 153 -16.86 0.44 -9.53
CA GLU A 153 -16.36 1.57 -10.33
C GLU A 153 -15.73 2.66 -9.43
N CYS A 154 -16.25 2.77 -8.21
CA CYS A 154 -16.05 3.88 -7.26
C CYS A 154 -15.02 3.63 -6.16
N THR A 155 -14.15 2.62 -6.32
CA THR A 155 -12.98 2.42 -5.45
C THR A 155 -12.16 3.72 -5.34
N THR A 156 -11.80 4.09 -4.10
CA THR A 156 -10.95 5.24 -3.75
C THR A 156 -9.61 4.82 -3.12
N ALA A 157 -9.49 3.58 -2.65
CA ALA A 157 -8.20 2.99 -2.28
C ALA A 157 -8.10 1.52 -2.69
N PHE A 158 -6.99 1.16 -3.35
CA PHE A 158 -6.76 -0.18 -3.89
C PHE A 158 -5.39 -0.71 -3.48
N GLY A 159 -5.32 -1.99 -3.11
CA GLY A 159 -4.08 -2.57 -2.61
C GLY A 159 -4.07 -4.08 -2.45
N LEU A 160 -3.02 -4.55 -1.79
CA LEU A 160 -2.75 -5.94 -1.47
C LEU A 160 -2.19 -6.09 -0.05
N LYS A 161 -2.09 -7.33 0.39
CA LYS A 161 -1.32 -7.75 1.56
C LYS A 161 -0.12 -8.58 1.08
N TRP A 162 1.06 -8.35 1.66
CA TRP A 162 2.30 -9.04 1.28
C TRP A 162 3.07 -9.45 2.54
N MET A 163 3.29 -10.76 2.72
CA MET A 163 4.00 -11.27 3.89
C MET A 163 5.52 -11.30 3.65
N LEU A 164 6.32 -11.09 4.70
CA LEU A 164 7.79 -11.07 4.57
C LEU A 164 8.41 -12.37 4.03
N ASN A 165 7.73 -13.50 4.18
CA ASN A 165 8.14 -14.80 3.63
C ASN A 165 7.69 -15.04 2.17
N GLN A 166 7.07 -14.05 1.52
CA GLN A 166 6.63 -14.09 0.11
C GLN A 166 7.58 -13.27 -0.79
N GLY A 167 8.88 -13.29 -0.50
CA GLY A 167 9.95 -12.77 -1.34
C GLY A 167 10.07 -11.24 -1.48
N ILE A 168 9.35 -10.46 -0.66
CA ILE A 168 9.38 -9.00 -0.71
C ILE A 168 10.76 -8.39 -0.37
N LEU A 169 11.58 -9.11 0.40
CA LEU A 169 12.94 -8.69 0.76
C LEU A 169 13.99 -9.12 -0.28
N ASP A 170 13.67 -10.09 -1.14
CA ASP A 170 14.63 -10.69 -2.08
C ASP A 170 14.93 -9.76 -3.28
N ASN A 171 13.99 -8.88 -3.62
CA ASN A 171 14.08 -7.89 -4.71
C ASN A 171 13.74 -6.48 -4.19
N HIS A 172 14.15 -6.14 -2.96
CA HIS A 172 13.62 -4.98 -2.24
C HIS A 172 13.89 -3.63 -2.91
N ASP A 173 15.06 -3.43 -3.54
CA ASP A 173 15.42 -2.15 -4.16
C ASP A 173 14.48 -1.80 -5.33
N ASP A 174 14.23 -2.74 -6.24
CA ASP A 174 13.28 -2.55 -7.35
C ASP A 174 11.84 -2.40 -6.86
N ILE A 175 11.45 -3.13 -5.82
CA ILE A 175 10.12 -3.01 -5.20
C ILE A 175 9.95 -1.62 -4.57
N VAL A 176 10.93 -1.13 -3.79
CA VAL A 176 10.93 0.22 -3.19
C VAL A 176 10.93 1.31 -4.26
N SER A 177 11.71 1.12 -5.34
CA SER A 177 11.72 2.00 -6.52
C SER A 177 10.34 2.07 -7.18
N TYR A 178 9.71 0.92 -7.44
CA TYR A 178 8.37 0.84 -8.01
C TYR A 178 7.32 1.51 -7.11
N LEU A 179 7.28 1.18 -5.82
CA LEU A 179 6.32 1.73 -4.85
C LEU A 179 6.43 3.25 -4.78
N ASN A 180 7.66 3.80 -4.75
CA ASN A 180 7.90 5.25 -4.74
C ASN A 180 7.53 5.93 -6.07
N LYS A 181 7.84 5.30 -7.21
CA LYS A 181 7.45 5.77 -8.55
C LYS A 181 5.93 5.80 -8.75
N LYS A 182 5.22 4.82 -8.15
CA LYS A 182 3.77 4.64 -8.22
C LYS A 182 3.00 5.28 -7.06
N GLY A 183 3.65 5.99 -6.15
CA GLY A 183 2.98 6.67 -5.03
C GLY A 183 2.27 5.74 -4.03
N VAL A 184 2.70 4.49 -3.93
CA VAL A 184 2.05 3.49 -3.07
C VAL A 184 2.37 3.76 -1.60
N SER A 185 1.34 3.82 -0.77
CA SER A 185 1.47 3.98 0.69
C SER A 185 1.71 2.63 1.36
N VAL A 186 2.81 2.48 2.09
CA VAL A 186 3.18 1.24 2.77
C VAL A 186 2.62 1.21 4.19
N LEU A 187 1.87 0.16 4.52
CA LEU A 187 1.32 -0.08 5.85
C LEU A 187 2.04 -1.27 6.48
N PHE A 188 3.04 -1.03 7.32
CA PHE A 188 3.65 -2.10 8.11
C PHE A 188 2.69 -2.49 9.22
N LEU A 189 2.38 -3.79 9.32
CA LEU A 189 1.58 -4.35 10.41
C LEU A 189 2.30 -5.53 11.05
N PHE A 190 2.94 -5.24 12.18
CA PHE A 190 3.67 -6.23 12.97
C PHE A 190 2.98 -6.49 14.31
N ARG A 191 3.54 -7.38 15.11
CA ARG A 191 3.05 -7.72 16.45
C ARG A 191 4.20 -7.61 17.43
N ARG A 192 4.10 -6.72 18.43
CA ARG A 192 5.18 -6.45 19.40
C ARG A 192 5.50 -7.70 20.21
N ASN A 193 4.50 -8.50 20.57
CA ASN A 193 4.72 -9.73 21.32
C ASN A 193 5.09 -10.90 20.40
N THR A 194 6.38 -10.98 20.04
CA THR A 194 6.96 -12.03 19.18
C THR A 194 6.69 -13.45 19.71
N LEU A 195 6.73 -13.65 21.03
CA LEU A 195 6.45 -14.94 21.68
C LEU A 195 4.99 -15.38 21.46
N ARG A 196 4.00 -14.50 21.72
CA ARG A 196 2.58 -14.79 21.46
C ARG A 196 2.28 -14.91 19.96
N ARG A 197 3.08 -14.27 19.10
CA ARG A 197 3.02 -14.52 17.64
C ARG A 197 3.47 -15.94 17.31
N LEU A 198 4.62 -16.39 17.82
CA LEU A 198 5.17 -17.73 17.59
C LEU A 198 4.26 -18.84 18.14
N ILE A 199 3.71 -18.67 19.36
CA ILE A 199 2.67 -19.56 19.92
C ILE A 199 1.47 -19.67 18.96
N SER A 200 1.06 -18.54 18.36
CA SER A 200 -0.05 -18.53 17.39
C SER A 200 0.33 -19.09 16.01
N VAL A 201 1.61 -19.21 15.67
CA VAL A 201 2.08 -19.94 14.48
C VAL A 201 1.91 -21.44 14.75
N PHE A 202 2.51 -21.95 15.83
CA PHE A 202 2.37 -23.37 16.20
C PHE A 202 0.91 -23.83 16.37
N ALA A 203 0.03 -22.99 16.91
CA ALA A 203 -1.40 -23.29 17.00
C ALA A 203 -2.10 -23.34 15.62
N ASN A 204 -1.68 -22.51 14.66
CA ASN A 204 -2.18 -22.55 13.28
C ASN A 204 -1.65 -23.79 12.54
N ASP A 205 -0.39 -24.16 12.75
CA ASP A 205 0.22 -25.34 12.15
C ASP A 205 -0.41 -26.63 12.68
N TYR A 206 -0.63 -26.71 14.00
CA TYR A 206 -1.38 -27.83 14.60
C TYR A 206 -2.80 -27.94 14.03
N ASP A 207 -3.52 -26.82 13.89
CA ASP A 207 -4.90 -26.84 13.36
C ASP A 207 -4.99 -27.22 11.87
N ARG A 208 -3.94 -27.01 11.07
CA ARG A 208 -3.91 -27.48 9.67
C ARG A 208 -4.08 -29.00 9.58
N ASP A 209 -3.47 -29.69 10.54
CA ASP A 209 -3.33 -31.14 10.52
C ASP A 209 -4.42 -31.79 11.40
N ALA A 210 -4.71 -31.22 12.58
CA ALA A 210 -5.75 -31.66 13.52
C ALA A 210 -7.18 -31.18 13.20
N LYS A 211 -7.32 -30.06 12.46
CA LYS A 211 -8.59 -29.53 11.91
C LYS A 211 -9.74 -29.45 12.92
N GLN A 212 -9.48 -28.73 14.02
CA GLN A 212 -10.29 -28.80 15.25
C GLN A 212 -11.71 -28.24 15.09
N LEU A 213 -11.97 -27.49 14.02
CA LEU A 213 -13.28 -26.92 13.71
C LEU A 213 -13.99 -27.80 12.67
N ASN A 214 -14.64 -28.86 13.16
CA ASN A 214 -15.44 -29.81 12.39
C ASN A 214 -14.71 -30.40 11.16
N GLY A 215 -13.45 -30.80 11.33
CA GLY A 215 -12.64 -31.38 10.24
C GLY A 215 -12.15 -30.36 9.21
N THR A 216 -12.34 -29.06 9.46
CA THR A 216 -11.86 -27.94 8.63
C THR A 216 -10.75 -27.17 9.34
N HIS A 217 -9.64 -26.89 8.65
CA HIS A 217 -8.63 -25.94 9.13
C HIS A 217 -9.13 -24.50 8.96
N LYS A 218 -8.94 -23.65 9.98
CA LYS A 218 -9.20 -22.21 9.90
C LYS A 218 -7.98 -21.38 10.27
N SER A 219 -7.32 -20.79 9.28
CA SER A 219 -6.27 -19.79 9.50
C SER A 219 -6.80 -18.51 10.17
N HIS A 220 -8.07 -18.16 9.93
CA HIS A 220 -8.78 -17.08 10.61
C HIS A 220 -10.14 -17.58 11.13
N VAL A 221 -10.45 -17.21 12.37
CA VAL A 221 -11.73 -17.48 13.02
C VAL A 221 -12.66 -16.28 12.86
N HIS A 222 -13.96 -16.56 12.77
CA HIS A 222 -15.03 -15.59 12.60
C HIS A 222 -15.96 -15.53 13.82
N SER A 223 -15.91 -16.53 14.72
CA SER A 223 -16.66 -16.57 15.98
C SER A 223 -15.74 -16.59 17.22
N LYS A 224 -16.31 -16.26 18.39
CA LYS A 224 -15.60 -16.32 19.69
C LYS A 224 -15.40 -17.76 20.14
N GLU A 225 -16.36 -18.61 19.82
CA GLU A 225 -16.41 -20.04 20.14
C GLU A 225 -15.35 -20.80 19.32
N GLU A 226 -15.20 -20.48 18.03
CA GLU A 226 -14.08 -20.96 17.20
C GLU A 226 -12.72 -20.56 17.81
N ALA A 227 -12.59 -19.30 18.25
CA ALA A 227 -11.37 -18.80 18.86
C ALA A 227 -11.04 -19.53 20.19
N GLU A 228 -12.05 -19.80 21.02
CA GLU A 228 -11.92 -20.52 22.29
C GLU A 228 -11.62 -22.02 22.09
N ILE A 229 -12.10 -22.64 21.01
CA ILE A 229 -11.70 -24.01 20.64
C ILE A 229 -10.22 -24.04 20.27
N LEU A 230 -9.77 -23.18 19.34
CA LEU A 230 -8.36 -23.16 18.91
C LEU A 230 -7.40 -22.75 20.04
N ALA A 231 -7.84 -21.92 20.99
CA ALA A 231 -7.05 -21.49 22.14
C ALA A 231 -6.79 -22.59 23.19
N LYS A 232 -7.47 -23.75 23.11
CA LYS A 232 -7.21 -24.90 24.00
C LYS A 232 -5.84 -25.54 23.74
N PHE A 233 -5.32 -25.46 22.52
CA PHE A 233 -4.01 -25.99 22.18
C PHE A 233 -2.88 -25.14 22.78
N LYS A 234 -2.05 -25.77 23.62
CA LYS A 234 -0.87 -25.16 24.25
C LYS A 234 0.39 -25.81 23.65
N PRO A 235 1.10 -25.17 22.70
CA PRO A 235 2.30 -25.74 22.10
C PRO A 235 3.41 -25.89 23.13
N LYS A 236 4.12 -27.03 23.09
CA LYS A 236 5.43 -27.16 23.75
C LYS A 236 6.44 -26.34 22.93
N LEU A 237 7.12 -25.41 23.58
CA LEU A 237 8.16 -24.60 22.96
C LEU A 237 9.53 -25.22 23.28
N ASP A 238 10.35 -25.42 22.25
CA ASP A 238 11.77 -25.69 22.44
C ASP A 238 12.46 -24.42 22.95
N THR A 239 12.94 -24.45 24.19
CA THR A 239 13.62 -23.32 24.83
C THR A 239 15.02 -23.06 24.26
N SER A 240 15.66 -24.06 23.64
CA SER A 240 17.02 -23.93 23.11
C SER A 240 17.09 -23.04 21.87
N THR A 241 16.11 -23.16 20.95
CA THR A 241 16.03 -22.28 19.77
C THR A 241 15.17 -21.02 19.98
N LEU A 242 14.32 -20.97 21.02
CA LEU A 242 13.33 -19.88 21.23
C LEU A 242 13.93 -18.47 21.16
N ILE A 243 15.03 -18.22 21.88
CA ILE A 243 15.67 -16.89 21.94
C ILE A 243 16.23 -16.50 20.56
N THR A 244 16.86 -17.45 19.87
CA THR A 244 17.40 -17.26 18.52
C THR A 244 16.29 -16.98 17.51
N ASN A 245 15.18 -17.70 17.59
CA ASN A 245 14.00 -17.50 16.73
C ASN A 245 13.38 -16.11 16.93
N ILE A 246 13.24 -15.64 18.18
CA ILE A 246 12.74 -14.29 18.49
C ILE A 246 13.68 -13.21 17.94
N ARG A 247 15.00 -13.32 18.20
CA ARG A 247 16.02 -12.38 17.70
C ARG A 247 16.07 -12.33 16.18
N ASN A 248 15.95 -13.47 15.50
CA ASN A 248 15.92 -13.54 14.04
C ASN A 248 14.68 -12.81 13.48
N ILE A 249 13.50 -13.01 14.07
CA ILE A 249 12.28 -12.29 13.69
C ILE A 249 12.44 -10.78 13.85
N GLU A 250 13.01 -10.31 14.97
CA GLU A 250 13.25 -8.89 15.22
C GLU A 250 14.29 -8.30 14.26
N LYS A 251 15.30 -9.08 13.86
CA LYS A 251 16.26 -8.71 12.82
C LYS A 251 15.56 -8.57 11.45
N THR A 252 14.67 -9.50 11.08
CA THR A 252 13.90 -9.43 9.83
C THR A 252 12.95 -8.22 9.80
N ILE A 253 12.29 -7.90 10.92
CA ILE A 253 11.44 -6.70 11.04
C ILE A 253 12.28 -5.43 10.87
N ARG A 254 13.41 -5.32 11.58
CA ARG A 254 14.31 -4.16 11.48
C ARG A 254 14.83 -3.97 10.06
N GLY A 255 15.40 -5.00 9.46
CA GLY A 255 15.91 -4.94 8.07
C GLY A 255 14.82 -4.54 7.08
N CYS A 256 13.59 -5.08 7.22
CA CYS A 256 12.47 -4.68 6.38
C CYS A 256 12.15 -3.18 6.48
N LEU A 257 12.14 -2.62 7.70
CA LEU A 257 11.95 -1.17 7.90
C LEU A 257 13.13 -0.36 7.33
N ASP A 258 14.36 -0.83 7.49
CA ASP A 258 15.57 -0.17 7.00
C ASP A 258 15.61 -0.10 5.46
N HIS A 259 15.30 -1.20 4.76
CA HIS A 259 15.23 -1.25 3.30
C HIS A 259 14.13 -0.32 2.75
N PHE A 260 12.96 -0.30 3.40
CA PHE A 260 11.78 0.46 2.94
C PHE A 260 11.70 1.88 3.51
N ARG A 261 12.70 2.36 4.26
CA ARG A 261 12.71 3.66 4.97
C ARG A 261 12.42 4.88 4.08
N THR A 262 12.68 4.80 2.78
CA THR A 262 12.44 5.87 1.79
C THR A 262 11.02 5.88 1.23
N THR A 263 10.21 4.84 1.50
CA THR A 263 8.80 4.78 1.07
C THR A 263 7.92 5.68 1.94
N ARG A 264 6.80 6.17 1.40
CA ARG A 264 5.75 6.78 2.22
C ARG A 264 5.09 5.67 3.03
N HIS A 265 5.44 5.55 4.31
CA HIS A 265 5.01 4.44 5.15
C HIS A 265 4.41 4.86 6.49
N MET A 266 3.63 3.95 7.08
CA MET A 266 3.19 3.98 8.47
C MET A 266 3.54 2.65 9.13
N ILE A 267 3.93 2.69 10.42
CA ILE A 267 4.16 1.50 11.24
C ILE A 267 3.01 1.34 12.22
N LEU A 268 2.29 0.22 12.10
CA LEU A 268 1.24 -0.20 13.01
C LEU A 268 1.66 -1.48 13.73
N TYR A 269 1.22 -1.61 14.98
CA TYR A 269 1.34 -2.83 15.73
C TYR A 269 -0.03 -3.37 16.12
N TYR A 270 -0.18 -4.69 16.05
CA TYR A 270 -1.40 -5.41 16.38
C TYR A 270 -1.96 -5.00 17.75
N GLU A 271 -1.11 -5.00 18.78
CA GLU A 271 -1.44 -4.61 20.14
C GLU A 271 -2.04 -3.19 20.21
N ASP A 272 -1.44 -2.24 19.51
CA ASP A 272 -1.83 -0.83 19.50
C ASP A 272 -3.19 -0.61 18.79
N ILE A 273 -3.53 -1.45 17.79
CA ILE A 273 -4.84 -1.42 17.11
C ILE A 273 -5.92 -2.08 17.97
N ILE A 274 -5.68 -3.29 18.52
CA ILE A 274 -6.71 -4.02 19.28
C ILE A 274 -6.98 -3.41 20.66
N GLY A 275 -6.02 -2.67 21.23
CA GLY A 275 -6.20 -1.96 22.50
C GLY A 275 -6.99 -0.66 22.39
N ASN A 276 -7.28 -0.16 21.18
CA ASN A 276 -7.84 1.18 20.99
C ASN A 276 -9.05 1.18 20.03
N ASN A 277 -10.25 1.15 20.60
CA ASN A 277 -11.52 1.20 19.86
C ASN A 277 -11.63 2.43 18.92
N ASN A 278 -10.99 3.56 19.24
CA ASN A 278 -11.05 4.76 18.39
C ASN A 278 -10.24 4.57 17.09
N VAL A 279 -9.12 3.85 17.14
CA VAL A 279 -8.36 3.45 15.95
C VAL A 279 -9.20 2.51 15.08
N VAL A 280 -9.84 1.51 15.69
CA VAL A 280 -10.74 0.58 14.97
C VAL A 280 -11.91 1.32 14.31
N ASN A 281 -12.51 2.29 15.00
CA ASN A 281 -13.62 3.07 14.46
C ASN A 281 -13.20 4.00 13.32
N ALA A 282 -12.02 4.63 13.41
CA ALA A 282 -11.48 5.47 12.34
C ALA A 282 -11.24 4.72 11.02
N PHE A 283 -10.92 3.42 11.08
CA PHE A 283 -10.82 2.56 9.89
C PHE A 283 -12.18 2.04 9.38
N LYS A 284 -13.21 1.94 10.24
CA LYS A 284 -14.57 1.52 9.84
C LYS A 284 -15.35 2.63 9.14
N CYS A 285 -15.39 3.80 9.77
CA CYS A 285 -16.13 4.96 9.31
C CYS A 285 -15.20 6.17 9.24
N PRO A 286 -14.45 6.32 8.14
CA PRO A 286 -13.96 7.63 7.73
C PRO A 286 -15.19 8.53 7.56
N ASN A 287 -15.19 9.71 8.20
CA ASN A 287 -16.29 10.65 8.06
C ASN A 287 -16.47 11.08 6.60
N LYS A 288 -17.61 11.72 6.30
CA LYS A 288 -18.09 12.01 4.93
C LYS A 288 -17.08 12.76 4.05
N ASP A 289 -16.13 13.48 4.64
CA ASP A 289 -15.01 14.12 3.96
C ASP A 289 -13.82 13.18 3.70
N GLN A 290 -13.09 13.48 2.63
CA GLN A 290 -12.06 12.70 1.93
C GLN A 290 -10.78 12.30 2.74
N TYR A 291 -10.90 11.67 3.92
CA TYR A 291 -9.84 11.65 4.93
C TYR A 291 -9.19 10.30 5.30
N VAL A 292 -9.41 9.17 4.62
CA VAL A 292 -8.65 7.92 4.94
C VAL A 292 -7.13 8.15 4.92
N PHE A 293 -6.58 8.60 3.80
CA PHE A 293 -5.12 8.76 3.61
C PHE A 293 -4.58 10.16 3.94
N ARG A 294 -5.46 11.12 4.28
CA ARG A 294 -5.06 12.39 4.92
C ARG A 294 -5.03 12.25 6.45
N SER A 295 -5.99 11.53 7.05
CA SER A 295 -5.99 11.25 8.49
C SER A 295 -4.78 10.42 8.90
N LEU A 296 -4.29 9.50 8.05
CA LEU A 296 -3.03 8.79 8.30
C LEU A 296 -1.78 9.69 8.36
N ASN A 297 -1.85 10.97 7.94
CA ASN A 297 -0.81 11.97 8.20
C ASN A 297 -1.07 12.81 9.47
N SER A 298 -2.31 12.86 9.98
CA SER A 298 -2.69 13.65 11.17
C SER A 298 -2.97 12.81 12.42
N ILE A 299 -3.03 11.48 12.30
CA ILE A 299 -2.98 10.53 13.42
C ILE A 299 -1.53 10.49 13.92
N SER A 300 -1.12 11.58 14.56
CA SER A 300 -0.13 11.55 15.63
C SER A 300 -0.77 10.82 16.83
N LEU A 301 -0.89 9.49 16.72
CA LEU A 301 -0.86 8.65 17.90
C LEU A 301 0.40 9.05 18.66
N HIS A 302 0.27 9.50 19.91
CA HIS A 302 1.42 9.81 20.74
C HIS A 302 2.23 8.54 20.98
N ALA A 303 3.21 8.29 20.09
CA ALA A 303 4.40 7.54 20.41
C ALA A 303 5.11 8.33 21.52
N GLY A 304 4.74 8.03 22.76
CA GLY A 304 5.21 8.76 23.93
C GLY A 304 6.72 8.70 24.01
N ILE A 305 7.37 9.83 23.74
CA ILE A 305 8.76 10.04 24.10
C ILE A 305 8.79 10.00 25.63
N VAL A 306 9.21 8.88 26.21
CA VAL A 306 9.48 8.77 27.64
C VAL A 306 10.75 9.57 27.91
N PRO A 307 10.70 10.71 28.62
CA PRO A 307 11.87 11.55 28.85
C PRO A 307 12.67 10.97 30.01
N GLY A 308 13.34 9.83 29.79
CA GLY A 308 13.91 9.03 30.89
C GLY A 308 14.88 7.92 30.51
N ALA A 309 15.47 7.93 29.31
CA ALA A 309 16.47 6.94 28.87
C ALA A 309 17.89 7.53 28.87
N ARG A 310 18.41 7.91 30.04
CA ARG A 310 19.83 8.30 30.18
C ARG A 310 20.69 7.05 30.03
N VAL A 311 21.60 7.05 29.06
CA VAL A 311 22.55 5.95 28.84
C VAL A 311 23.46 5.81 30.06
N PRO A 312 23.54 4.63 30.71
CA PRO A 312 24.56 4.37 31.73
C PRO A 312 25.91 4.15 31.05
N GLN A 313 26.83 5.11 31.19
CA GLN A 313 28.26 4.80 31.17
C GLN A 313 28.59 4.15 32.52
N GLY A 314 29.41 3.10 32.53
CA GLY A 314 29.77 2.36 33.74
C GLY A 314 31.27 2.45 34.05
N SER A 315 31.60 2.67 35.33
CA SER A 315 32.95 2.50 35.88
C SER A 315 32.91 2.57 37.43
N GLY A 316 33.32 1.50 38.10
CA GLY A 316 33.56 1.41 39.55
C GLY A 316 32.34 1.54 40.49
N GLU A 317 32.45 1.24 41.79
CA GLU A 317 33.28 0.24 42.50
C GLU A 317 32.81 0.14 43.98
N GLU A 318 32.84 -1.08 44.53
CA GLU A 318 32.79 -1.48 45.97
C GLU A 318 31.64 -1.07 46.94
N ALA A 319 31.46 -1.95 47.94
CA ALA A 319 30.84 -1.78 49.28
C ALA A 319 29.32 -1.49 49.44
N ASP A 320 28.62 -1.96 50.49
CA ASP A 320 28.74 -3.18 51.34
C ASP A 320 27.42 -3.37 52.16
N GLN A 321 27.17 -4.56 52.74
CA GLN A 321 26.20 -4.91 53.81
C GLN A 321 24.67 -4.72 53.51
N GLN A 322 23.72 -5.67 53.74
CA GLN A 322 23.27 -6.40 54.96
C GLN A 322 22.26 -5.58 55.82
N ALA A 323 21.09 -6.04 56.31
CA ALA A 323 20.18 -7.18 56.05
C ALA A 323 18.79 -6.97 56.76
N GLY A 324 17.79 -7.84 56.52
CA GLY A 324 16.48 -7.89 57.23
C GLY A 324 15.41 -6.88 56.76
N GLU A 325 14.11 -6.99 57.10
CA GLU A 325 13.31 -8.10 57.68
C GLU A 325 11.78 -7.85 57.41
N ASP A 326 10.93 -8.88 57.53
CA ASP A 326 9.45 -8.87 57.32
C ASP A 326 8.69 -8.74 58.69
N PRO A 327 7.34 -8.82 58.80
CA PRO A 327 6.23 -8.10 58.14
C PRO A 327 5.16 -7.59 59.17
N HIS A 328 3.98 -7.07 58.72
CA HIS A 328 2.64 -7.13 59.39
C HIS A 328 1.59 -6.51 58.41
N GLU A 329 0.40 -7.10 58.16
CA GLU A 329 -0.89 -6.99 58.89
C GLU A 329 -1.42 -5.54 59.10
N THR A 330 -2.71 -5.20 58.93
CA THR A 330 -3.94 -5.93 58.48
C THR A 330 -4.76 -5.03 57.49
N THR A 331 -6.10 -4.94 57.29
CA THR A 331 -7.36 -5.42 57.95
C THR A 331 -8.54 -5.38 56.94
N THR A 332 -9.75 -5.80 57.35
CA THR A 332 -11.00 -5.92 56.55
C THR A 332 -11.96 -4.71 56.63
N GLY A 333 -12.79 -4.46 55.60
CA GLY A 333 -13.97 -3.57 55.67
C GLY A 333 -14.84 -3.57 54.39
N PRO A 334 -16.20 -3.57 54.42
CA PRO A 334 -16.99 -4.02 53.26
C PRO A 334 -18.16 -3.13 52.76
N CYS A 335 -18.82 -3.63 51.69
CA CYS A 335 -20.21 -3.42 51.27
C CYS A 335 -20.53 -2.28 50.26
N GLY A 336 -21.52 -2.53 49.39
CA GLY A 336 -21.98 -1.59 48.35
C GLY A 336 -22.61 -2.24 47.10
N GLU A 337 -23.69 -3.01 47.24
CA GLU A 337 -24.48 -3.45 46.08
C GLU A 337 -25.35 -2.30 45.52
N LEU A 338 -25.36 -2.12 44.20
CA LEU A 338 -26.45 -1.45 43.49
C LEU A 338 -26.71 -2.18 42.16
N GLY A 339 -27.85 -2.87 42.07
CA GLY A 339 -28.32 -3.47 40.82
C GLY A 339 -29.12 -2.47 39.99
N ALA A 340 -28.90 -2.47 38.67
CA ALA A 340 -29.76 -1.80 37.69
C ALA A 340 -30.11 -2.76 36.56
N SER A 341 -31.40 -2.96 36.32
CA SER A 341 -31.91 -3.71 35.17
C SER A 341 -32.20 -2.73 34.04
N GLU A 342 -31.57 -2.91 32.88
CA GLU A 342 -31.94 -2.20 31.65
C GLU A 342 -32.32 -3.16 30.53
N GLN A 343 -33.35 -2.76 29.78
CA GLN A 343 -34.04 -3.62 28.83
C GLN A 343 -33.26 -3.73 27.52
N GLN A 344 -33.02 -4.97 27.06
CA GLN A 344 -32.21 -5.27 25.87
C GLN A 344 -32.95 -4.94 24.56
N THR A 345 -33.12 -3.65 24.27
CA THR A 345 -33.70 -3.15 23.02
C THR A 345 -32.71 -3.32 21.87
N LYS A 346 -32.94 -4.35 21.06
CA LYS A 346 -32.17 -4.65 19.85
C LYS A 346 -32.31 -3.51 18.82
N ARG A 347 -31.30 -2.63 18.73
CA ARG A 347 -31.17 -1.61 17.67
C ARG A 347 -30.01 -1.94 16.74
N ASP A 348 -30.33 -2.34 15.53
CA ASP A 348 -29.38 -2.44 14.43
C ASP A 348 -28.86 -1.03 14.09
N ARG A 349 -27.55 -0.81 14.28
CA ARG A 349 -26.94 0.53 14.09
C ARG A 349 -26.65 0.81 12.62
N VAL A 350 -27.69 1.22 11.90
CA VAL A 350 -27.53 1.99 10.66
C VAL A 350 -26.76 3.28 10.99
N CYS A 351 -25.79 3.66 10.16
CA CYS A 351 -25.03 4.89 10.36
C CYS A 351 -25.92 6.11 10.07
N SER A 352 -26.38 6.79 11.12
CA SER A 352 -27.13 8.04 11.00
C SER A 352 -26.24 9.19 10.57
N PHE A 353 -26.77 10.10 9.78
CA PHE A 353 -26.14 11.39 9.50
C PHE A 353 -26.66 12.47 10.46
N SER A 354 -25.76 13.36 10.85
CA SER A 354 -25.98 14.66 11.49
C SER A 354 -24.81 15.55 11.09
#